data_AF-A0A8X6H8L7-F1
#
_entry.id   AF-A0A8X6H8L7-F1
#
_cell.length_a   1.000
_cell.length_b   1.000
_cell.length_c   1.000
_cell.angle_alpha   90.00
_cell.angle_beta   90.00
_cell.angle_gamma   90.00
#
_symmetry.space_group_name_H-M   'P 1'
#
loop_
_entity.id
_entity.type
_entity.pdbx_description
1 polymer ?
#
loop_
_entity_poly.entity_id
_entity_poly.type
_entity_poly.pdbx_seq_one_letter_code
_entity_poly.pdbx_strand_id
1 'polypeptide(L)'
;MDESLGPVWSQAKNKQNAYEIDDGVLIHTESICGEDVKQVVLPTCKREEVMKVAHEIPLAGHLGESKTKQRIKYSFFWPKLKQDVRSFCQSCKTCQLRRGLTYRDRIPITPISSTGKPI
;
A
#
# COMPACT_ATOMS: atom_id res chain seq x y z
N MET A 1 -25.76 -7.32 -2.27
CA MET A 1 -24.99 -6.94 -1.06
C MET A 1 -23.71 -7.76 -1.09
N ASP A 2 -22.53 -7.14 -1.00
CA ASP A 2 -21.25 -7.84 -1.17
C ASP A 2 -20.93 -8.71 0.07
N GLU A 3 -20.84 -10.03 -0.13
CA GLU A 3 -20.61 -11.03 0.93
C GLU A 3 -19.32 -10.79 1.72
N SER A 4 -18.31 -10.13 1.14
CA SER A 4 -17.01 -9.92 1.78
C SER A 4 -17.05 -8.96 2.97
N LEU A 5 -18.14 -8.21 3.12
CA LEU A 5 -18.37 -7.33 4.26
C LEU A 5 -19.27 -7.95 5.34
N GLY A 6 -19.81 -9.15 5.13
CA GLY A 6 -20.77 -9.80 6.04
C GLY A 6 -20.38 -9.77 7.53
N PRO A 7 -19.14 -10.14 7.90
CA PRO A 7 -18.68 -10.06 9.29
C PRO A 7 -18.61 -8.63 9.85
N VAL A 8 -18.36 -7.63 9.00
CA VAL A 8 -18.24 -6.22 9.41
C VAL A 8 -19.62 -5.57 9.56
N TRP A 9 -20.58 -5.94 8.70
CA TRP A 9 -21.98 -5.55 8.83
C TRP A 9 -22.59 -5.99 10.18
N SER A 10 -22.25 -7.19 10.65
CA SER A 10 -22.73 -7.69 11.95
C SER A 10 -22.13 -6.92 13.14
N GLN A 11 -20.88 -6.45 13.02
CA GLN A 11 -20.24 -5.65 14.07
C GLN A 11 -20.86 -4.26 14.18
N ALA A 12 -21.12 -3.60 13.04
CA ALA A 12 -21.78 -2.29 13.03
C ALA A 12 -23.19 -2.31 13.67
N LYS A 13 -23.93 -3.41 13.48
CA LYS A 13 -25.28 -3.58 14.05
C LYS A 13 -25.27 -3.71 15.59
N ASN A 14 -24.19 -4.22 16.16
CA ASN A 14 -24.07 -4.43 17.61
C ASN A 14 -23.52 -3.19 18.36
N LYS A 15 -23.28 -2.06 17.67
CA LYS A 15 -22.61 -0.86 18.23
C LYS A 15 -21.31 -1.17 18.98
N GLN A 16 -20.70 -2.31 18.68
CA GLN A 16 -19.36 -2.65 19.14
C GLN A 16 -18.39 -2.20 18.06
N ASN A 17 -17.34 -1.51 18.48
CA ASN A 17 -16.25 -1.01 17.65
C ASN A 17 -16.62 0.19 16.76
N ALA A 18 -15.56 0.74 16.17
CA ALA A 18 -15.46 1.88 15.29
C ALA A 18 -16.29 1.82 13.98
N TYR A 19 -17.35 1.01 13.87
CA TYR A 19 -18.14 0.83 12.66
C TYR A 19 -19.56 1.37 12.79
N GLU A 20 -19.99 2.16 11.81
CA GLU A 20 -21.32 2.77 11.72
C GLU A 20 -21.90 2.55 10.32
N ILE A 21 -23.23 2.51 10.20
CA ILE A 21 -23.91 2.48 8.89
C ILE A 21 -24.51 3.87 8.67
N ASP A 22 -24.06 4.55 7.63
CA ASP A 22 -24.51 5.89 7.23
C ASP A 22 -25.03 5.81 5.79
N ASP A 23 -26.31 6.14 5.58
CA ASP A 23 -27.00 6.08 4.28
C ASP A 23 -26.79 4.78 3.47
N GLY A 24 -26.80 3.64 4.18
CA GLY A 24 -26.59 2.33 3.56
C GLY A 24 -25.13 2.01 3.20
N VAL A 25 -24.19 2.85 3.59
CA VAL A 25 -22.74 2.66 3.46
C VAL A 25 -22.14 2.34 4.83
N LEU A 26 -21.22 1.39 4.85
CA LEU A 26 -20.49 1.04 6.07
C LEU A 26 -19.30 1.99 6.24
N ILE A 27 -19.27 2.69 7.37
CA ILE A 27 -18.26 3.67 7.76
C ILE A 27 -17.44 3.11 8.92
N HIS A 28 -16.12 3.31 8.87
CA HIS A 28 -15.19 3.04 9.96
C HIS A 28 -14.58 4.34 10.47
N THR A 29 -14.38 4.50 11.78
CA THR A 29 -13.75 5.69 12.37
C THR A 29 -12.44 5.32 13.05
N GLU A 30 -11.33 5.91 12.61
CA GLU A 30 -10.00 5.69 13.19
C GLU A 30 -9.38 7.03 13.59
N SER A 31 -8.81 7.15 14.79
CA SER A 31 -8.06 8.34 15.18
C SER A 31 -6.67 8.31 14.53
N ILE A 32 -6.43 9.22 13.58
CA ILE A 32 -5.16 9.39 12.86
C ILE A 32 -4.56 10.72 13.30
N CYS A 33 -3.36 10.71 13.88
CA CYS A 33 -2.67 11.92 14.34
C CYS A 33 -3.48 12.79 15.33
N GLY A 34 -4.38 12.17 16.11
CA GLY A 34 -5.24 12.86 17.08
C GLY A 34 -6.55 13.39 16.50
N GLU A 35 -6.82 13.15 15.21
CA GLU A 35 -8.06 13.51 14.55
C GLU A 35 -8.86 12.26 14.19
N ASP A 36 -10.16 12.26 14.46
CA ASP A 36 -11.04 11.17 14.06
C ASP A 36 -11.34 11.22 12.57
N VAL A 37 -10.90 10.19 11.85
CA VAL A 37 -11.07 10.08 10.40
C VAL A 37 -12.15 9.04 10.10
N LYS A 38 -13.21 9.48 9.41
CA LYS A 38 -14.24 8.59 8.86
C LYS A 38 -13.78 8.01 7.52
N GLN A 39 -13.86 6.70 7.40
CA GLN A 39 -13.38 5.91 6.26
C GLN A 39 -14.52 5.06 5.71
N VAL A 40 -14.70 5.04 4.39
CA VAL A 40 -15.66 4.13 3.75
C VAL A 40 -15.08 2.72 3.73
N VAL A 41 -15.86 1.74 4.20
CA VAL A 41 -15.45 0.33 4.20
C VAL A 41 -15.67 -0.28 2.81
N LEU A 42 -14.60 -0.68 2.15
CA LEU A 42 -14.65 -1.12 0.75
C LEU A 42 -14.89 -2.63 0.57
N PRO A 43 -15.80 -3.02 -0.33
CA PRO A 43 -15.92 -4.40 -0.79
C PRO A 43 -14.71 -4.83 -1.61
N THR A 44 -14.45 -6.13 -1.66
CA THR A 44 -13.25 -6.69 -2.32
C THR A 44 -13.12 -6.25 -3.78
N CYS A 45 -14.23 -6.17 -4.51
CA CYS A 45 -14.27 -5.79 -5.93
C CYS A 45 -13.76 -4.36 -6.22
N LYS A 46 -13.72 -3.47 -5.22
CA LYS A 46 -13.28 -2.07 -5.38
C LYS A 46 -11.88 -1.79 -4.85
N ARG A 47 -11.28 -2.73 -4.12
CA ARG A 47 -9.97 -2.53 -3.47
C ARG A 47 -8.85 -2.34 -4.48
N GLU A 48 -8.84 -3.13 -5.57
CA GLU A 48 -7.81 -3.04 -6.59
C GLU A 48 -7.80 -1.67 -7.30
N GLU A 49 -9.00 -1.18 -7.66
CA GLU A 49 -9.18 0.14 -8.28
C GLU A 49 -8.61 1.26 -7.38
N VAL A 50 -8.95 1.24 -6.10
CA VAL A 50 -8.45 2.21 -5.11
C VAL A 50 -6.95 2.09 -4.90
N MET A 51 -6.41 0.88 -4.81
CA MET A 51 -4.96 0.65 -4.68
C MET A 51 -4.21 1.18 -5.90
N LYS A 52 -4.73 0.96 -7.12
CA LYS A 52 -4.16 1.46 -8.36
C LYS A 52 -4.12 2.98 -8.39
N VAL A 53 -5.23 3.65 -8.10
CA VAL A 53 -5.31 5.13 -8.09
C VAL A 53 -4.41 5.73 -7.00
N ALA A 54 -4.34 5.11 -5.82
CA ALA A 54 -3.49 5.59 -4.74
C ALA A 54 -2.00 5.39 -5.02
N HIS A 55 -1.65 4.32 -5.75
CA HIS A 55 -0.29 3.98 -6.11
C HIS A 55 0.22 4.76 -7.33
N GLU A 56 -0.61 4.90 -8.36
CA GLU A 56 -0.27 5.50 -9.66
C GLU A 56 -0.82 6.92 -9.74
N ILE A 57 -0.01 7.91 -9.37
CA ILE A 57 -0.40 9.31 -9.50
C ILE A 57 0.20 9.86 -10.79
N PRO A 58 -0.61 10.41 -11.72
CA PRO A 58 -0.12 10.92 -13.00
C PRO A 58 1.06 11.89 -12.89
N LEU A 59 1.08 12.72 -11.84
CA LEU A 59 2.11 13.75 -11.61
C LEU A 59 3.23 13.33 -10.64
N ALA A 60 2.99 12.36 -9.76
CA ALA A 60 3.95 11.95 -8.71
C ALA A 60 4.56 10.56 -8.93
N GLY A 61 4.13 9.86 -9.98
CA GLY A 61 4.58 8.50 -10.30
C GLY A 61 4.08 7.45 -9.31
N HIS A 62 4.76 6.30 -9.30
CA HIS A 62 4.42 5.18 -8.44
C HIS A 62 4.88 5.43 -6.99
N LEU A 63 3.93 5.55 -6.06
CA LEU A 63 4.21 5.73 -4.64
C LEU A 63 4.64 4.41 -3.96
N GLY A 64 5.61 4.50 -3.05
CA GLY A 64 5.98 3.38 -2.19
C GLY A 64 4.88 3.02 -1.18
N GLU A 65 4.92 1.80 -0.66
CA GLU A 65 3.92 1.19 0.25
C GLU A 65 3.40 2.15 1.33
N SER A 66 4.29 2.81 2.08
CA SER A 66 3.92 3.70 3.18
C SER A 66 3.04 4.86 2.73
N LYS A 67 3.38 5.50 1.60
CA LYS A 67 2.63 6.65 1.08
C LYS A 67 1.29 6.22 0.48
N THR A 68 1.28 5.10 -0.26
CA THR A 68 0.05 4.50 -0.80
C THR A 68 -0.93 4.17 0.33
N LYS A 69 -0.45 3.49 1.38
CA LYS A 69 -1.25 3.13 2.55
C LYS A 69 -1.81 4.37 3.24
N GLN A 70 -0.95 5.36 3.52
CA GLN A 70 -1.36 6.59 4.19
C GLN A 70 -2.48 7.29 3.43
N ARG A 71 -2.36 7.40 2.10
CA ARG A 71 -3.39 8.01 1.27
C ARG A 71 -4.73 7.28 1.35
N ILE A 72 -4.71 5.95 1.29
CA ILE A 72 -5.93 5.14 1.38
C ILE A 72 -6.59 5.31 2.76
N LYS A 73 -5.81 5.30 3.85
CA LYS A 73 -6.34 5.42 5.22
C LYS A 73 -7.06 6.75 5.50
N TYR A 74 -6.89 7.80 4.70
CA TYR A 74 -7.66 9.03 4.91
C TYR A 74 -9.08 8.98 4.34
N SER A 75 -9.44 7.94 3.58
CA SER A 75 -10.76 7.87 2.93
C SER A 75 -11.40 6.49 2.96
N PHE A 76 -10.60 5.43 3.07
CA PHE A 76 -11.07 4.05 2.92
C PHE A 76 -10.48 3.12 3.97
N PHE A 77 -11.25 2.08 4.29
CA PHE A 77 -10.85 1.01 5.20
C PHE A 77 -11.29 -0.35 4.66
N TRP A 78 -10.52 -1.39 4.99
CA TRP A 78 -10.98 -2.78 4.92
C TRP A 78 -10.07 -3.67 5.79
N PRO A 79 -10.56 -4.83 6.24
CA PRO A 79 -9.74 -5.80 6.93
C PRO A 79 -8.53 -6.20 6.06
N LYS A 80 -7.33 -6.19 6.65
CA LYS A 80 -6.06 -6.51 5.97
C LYS A 80 -5.56 -5.47 4.96
N LEU A 81 -6.06 -4.23 4.98
CA LEU A 81 -5.57 -3.11 4.14
C LEU A 81 -4.06 -3.01 4.06
N LYS A 82 -3.35 -3.09 5.20
CA LYS A 82 -1.88 -3.04 5.22
C LYS A 82 -1.23 -4.16 4.39
N GLN A 83 -1.75 -5.39 4.50
CA GLN A 83 -1.21 -6.54 3.79
C GLN A 83 -1.50 -6.45 2.29
N ASP A 84 -2.70 -6.02 1.92
CA ASP A 84 -3.11 -5.87 0.52
C ASP A 84 -2.27 -4.79 -0.18
N VAL A 85 -2.11 -3.62 0.45
CA VAL A 85 -1.29 -2.52 -0.10
C VAL A 85 0.18 -2.95 -0.26
N ARG A 86 0.74 -3.67 0.70
CA ARG A 86 2.09 -4.23 0.60
C ARG A 86 2.22 -5.16 -0.60
N SER A 87 1.30 -6.11 -0.71
CA SER A 87 1.32 -7.12 -1.80
C SER A 87 1.18 -6.45 -3.17
N PHE A 88 0.29 -5.46 -3.28
CA PHE A 88 0.09 -4.66 -4.49
C PHE A 88 1.33 -3.85 -4.89
N CYS A 89 1.96 -3.14 -3.94
CA CYS A 89 3.17 -2.37 -4.24
C CYS A 89 4.35 -3.29 -4.62
N GLN A 90 4.41 -4.50 -4.05
CA GLN A 90 5.43 -5.50 -4.38
C GLN A 90 5.21 -6.13 -5.76
N SER A 91 3.98 -6.27 -6.25
CA SER A 91 3.70 -6.80 -7.59
C SER A 91 3.88 -5.76 -8.71
N CYS A 92 4.06 -4.47 -8.38
CA CYS A 92 4.22 -3.42 -9.38
C CYS A 92 5.54 -3.53 -10.17
N LYS A 93 5.44 -3.91 -11.45
CA LYS A 93 6.59 -4.04 -12.36
C LYS A 93 7.42 -2.76 -12.48
N THR A 94 6.78 -1.59 -12.58
CA THR A 94 7.47 -0.30 -12.69
C THR A 94 8.33 -0.01 -11.46
N CYS A 95 7.79 -0.26 -10.27
CA CYS A 95 8.55 -0.12 -9.02
C CYS A 95 9.70 -1.10 -8.94
N GLN A 96 9.48 -2.36 -9.33
CA GLN A 96 10.52 -3.40 -9.28
C GLN A 96 11.67 -3.09 -10.23
N LEU A 97 11.41 -2.59 -11.43
CA LEU A 97 12.45 -2.20 -12.40
C LEU A 97 13.25 -0.97 -11.94
N ARG A 98 12.63 -0.04 -11.21
CA ARG A 98 13.29 1.16 -10.67
C ARG A 98 14.04 0.90 -9.36
N ARG A 99 13.69 -0.17 -8.65
CA ARG A 99 14.37 -0.55 -7.41
C ARG A 99 15.82 -0.89 -7.75
N GLY A 100 16.76 -0.08 -7.26
CA GLY A 100 18.18 -0.30 -7.49
C GLY A 100 18.57 -1.73 -7.10
N LEU A 101 19.35 -2.39 -7.95
CA LEU A 101 19.91 -3.69 -7.65
C LEU A 101 20.72 -3.56 -6.34
N THR A 102 20.36 -4.34 -5.33
CA THR A 102 21.18 -4.47 -4.12
C THR A 102 22.43 -5.30 -4.36
N TYR A 103 22.53 -5.94 -5.54
CA TYR A 103 23.74 -6.54 -6.02
C TYR A 103 24.69 -5.43 -6.47
N ARG A 104 25.51 -4.95 -5.54
CA ARG A 104 26.78 -4.34 -5.92
C ARG A 104 27.55 -5.46 -6.59
N ASP A 105 27.94 -5.28 -7.85
CA ASP A 105 28.94 -6.11 -8.48
C ASP A 105 30.14 -6.16 -7.53
N ARG A 106 30.26 -7.25 -6.75
CA ARG A 106 31.41 -7.46 -5.86
C ARG A 106 32.54 -8.00 -6.73
N ILE A 107 32.82 -7.33 -7.84
CA ILE A 107 33.99 -7.60 -8.64
C ILE A 107 35.17 -7.28 -7.72
N PRO A 108 35.97 -8.27 -7.32
CA PRO A 108 37.13 -8.01 -6.49
C PRO A 108 38.04 -7.06 -7.26
N ILE A 109 38.42 -5.95 -6.62
CA ILE A 109 39.37 -5.00 -7.22
C ILE A 109 40.71 -5.75 -7.28
N THR A 110 41.08 -6.25 -8.45
CA THR A 110 42.39 -6.85 -8.67
C THR A 110 43.39 -5.76 -9.07
N PRO A 111 44.62 -5.80 -8.54
CA PRO A 111 45.66 -4.86 -8.93
C PRO A 111 45.99 -5.03 -10.41
N ILE A 112 46.06 -3.92 -11.14
CA ILE A 112 46.51 -3.90 -12.53
C ILE A 112 48.01 -4.23 -12.54
N SER A 113 48.39 -5.34 -13.16
CA SER A 113 49.80 -5.68 -13.37
C SER A 113 50.37 -4.77 -14.45
N SER A 114 51.00 -3.67 -14.04
CA SER A 114 51.81 -2.85 -14.92
C SER A 114 53.05 -3.66 -15.33
N THR A 115 53.08 -4.13 -16.57
CA THR A 115 54.28 -4.72 -17.18
C THR A 115 55.27 -3.62 -17.54
N GLY A 116 55.84 -2.98 -16.52
CA GLY A 116 57.03 -2.15 -16.68
C GLY A 116 58.25 -3.07 -16.90
N LYS A 117 58.66 -3.24 -18.16
CA LYS A 117 59.93 -3.89 -18.49
C LYS A 117 61.07 -2.90 -18.20
N PRO A 118 61.99 -3.18 -17.26
CA PRO A 118 63.14 -2.30 -17.07
C PRO A 118 64.09 -2.41 -18.27
N ILE A 119 64.63 -1.25 -18.66
CA ILE A 119 65.63 -1.03 -19.72
C ILE A 119 67.02 -1.38 -19.19
#